data_AF-A0A087NIY9-F1
#
_entry.id   AF-A0A087NIY9-F1
#
_cell.length_a   1.000
_cell.length_b   1.000
_cell.length_c   1.000
_cell.angle_alpha   90.00
_cell.angle_beta   90.00
_cell.angle_gamma   90.00
#
_symmetry.space_group_name_H-M   'P 1'
#
loop_
_entity.id
_entity.type
_entity.pdbx_description
1 polymer ?
#
loop_
_entity_poly.entity_id
_entity_poly.type
_entity_poly.pdbx_seq_one_letter_code
_entity_poly.pdbx_strand_id
1 'polypeptide(L)'
;MARNLYDIEDRNPDRDRRWLHEKQERPARIVPVRLLLVAFAIAGLAVFLLKDALPGGGNSAAGNTPTSINASFTACDDPNGDACVLTANSYAYEGRRYRLSDIRVPAEDGARCPEEAEKAQRGRMALLALLNGGRFDAKPDPTDADPAARRLTRDEVSLGEIMILKGHASPWSAAPIDWCAT
;
A
#
# COMPACT_ATOMS: atom_id res chain seq x y z
N MET A 1 36.48 7.51 -96.42
CA MET A 1 35.33 6.62 -96.07
C MET A 1 35.26 6.54 -94.55
N ALA A 2 34.15 6.47 -93.83
CA ALA A 2 32.75 6.81 -94.01
C ALA A 2 32.12 6.67 -92.60
N ARG A 3 31.23 7.61 -92.22
CA ARG A 3 30.12 7.56 -91.22
C ARG A 3 30.46 7.07 -89.78
N ASN A 4 30.36 7.90 -88.76
CA ASN A 4 29.17 8.48 -88.09
C ASN A 4 28.44 7.49 -87.15
N LEU A 5 28.03 8.04 -86.00
CA LEU A 5 26.96 7.64 -85.10
C LEU A 5 27.28 6.58 -84.02
N TYR A 6 27.58 7.04 -82.79
CA TYR A 6 26.63 6.92 -81.68
C TYR A 6 26.95 7.98 -80.61
N ASP A 7 25.96 8.84 -80.44
CA ASP A 7 25.72 9.74 -79.33
C ASP A 7 25.35 8.89 -78.11
N ILE A 8 26.09 9.00 -77.01
CA ILE A 8 25.63 8.52 -75.70
C ILE A 8 25.88 9.63 -74.69
N GLU A 9 24.77 10.16 -74.22
CA GLU A 9 24.59 11.26 -73.30
C GLU A 9 25.37 11.14 -71.98
N ASP A 10 25.79 12.31 -71.54
CA ASP A 10 26.08 12.74 -70.17
C ASP A 10 25.36 11.93 -69.07
N ARG A 11 26.11 11.05 -68.40
CA ARG A 11 25.77 10.58 -67.06
C ARG A 11 26.90 10.95 -66.11
N ASN A 12 26.79 12.15 -65.56
CA ASN A 12 27.61 12.62 -64.45
C ASN A 12 27.40 11.72 -63.21
N PRO A 13 28.42 10.99 -62.71
CA PRO A 13 28.30 10.12 -61.55
C PRO A 13 28.48 10.83 -60.18
N ASP A 14 28.56 12.17 -60.12
CA ASP A 14 28.93 12.88 -58.89
C ASP A 14 27.80 13.20 -57.88
N ARG A 15 26.65 12.49 -57.95
CA ARG A 15 25.55 12.72 -56.99
C ARG A 15 25.54 11.79 -55.76
N ASP A 16 26.43 10.80 -55.68
CA ASP A 16 26.39 9.77 -54.61
C ASP A 16 27.50 9.85 -53.55
N ARG A 17 28.37 10.86 -53.58
CA ARG A 17 29.48 10.97 -52.60
C ARG A 17 29.24 11.91 -51.42
N ARG A 18 28.06 12.54 -51.31
CA ARG A 18 27.78 13.54 -50.27
C ARG A 18 27.23 12.98 -48.95
N TRP A 19 27.02 11.66 -48.85
CA TRP A 19 26.45 11.01 -47.65
C TRP A 19 27.48 10.23 -46.80
N LEU A 20 28.71 10.02 -47.27
CA LEU A 20 29.65 9.09 -46.62
C LEU A 20 30.61 9.70 -45.59
N HIS A 21 30.59 11.01 -45.34
CA HIS A 21 31.55 11.62 -44.40
C HIS A 21 30.96 12.71 -43.50
N GLU A 22 29.90 12.38 -42.77
CA GLU A 22 29.50 13.20 -41.61
C GLU A 22 29.06 12.30 -40.44
N LYS A 23 29.96 11.44 -39.96
CA LYS A 23 29.90 11.08 -38.54
C LYS A 23 30.67 12.16 -37.79
N GLN A 24 29.90 13.11 -37.28
CA GLN A 24 30.38 14.10 -36.33
C GLN A 24 30.83 13.35 -35.07
N GLU A 25 32.10 12.96 -35.04
CA GLU A 25 32.72 12.36 -33.86
C GLU A 25 32.77 13.43 -32.77
N ARG A 26 31.75 13.45 -31.92
CA ARG A 26 31.86 14.15 -30.63
C ARG A 26 33.09 13.55 -29.95
N PRO A 27 34.10 14.35 -29.55
CA PRO A 27 35.24 13.82 -28.84
C PRO A 27 34.71 13.15 -27.58
N ALA A 28 34.78 11.83 -27.54
CA ALA A 28 34.39 11.06 -26.37
C ALA A 28 35.31 11.50 -25.24
N ARG A 29 34.77 12.26 -24.30
CA ARG A 29 35.48 12.65 -23.08
C ARG A 29 35.67 11.34 -22.30
N ILE A 30 36.85 10.74 -22.44
CA ILE A 30 37.20 9.48 -21.79
C ILE A 30 37.20 9.76 -20.29
N VAL A 31 36.10 9.42 -19.62
CA VAL A 31 36.03 9.50 -18.16
C VAL A 31 36.91 8.36 -17.64
N PRO A 32 37.96 8.64 -16.85
CA PRO A 32 38.82 7.57 -16.38
C PRO A 32 37.99 6.60 -15.55
N VAL A 33 38.17 5.30 -15.76
CA VAL A 33 37.41 4.23 -15.06
C VAL A 33 37.41 4.42 -13.54
N ARG A 34 38.48 5.02 -12.98
CA ARG A 34 38.58 5.40 -11.57
C ARG A 34 37.48 6.37 -11.11
N LEU A 35 37.07 7.32 -11.94
CA LEU A 35 36.01 8.28 -11.65
C LEU A 35 34.64 7.58 -11.61
N LEU A 36 34.41 6.60 -12.49
CA LEU A 36 33.20 5.78 -12.46
C LEU A 36 33.14 4.88 -11.21
N LEU A 37 34.27 4.27 -10.83
CA LEU A 37 34.35 3.44 -9.62
C LEU A 37 34.13 4.26 -8.35
N VAL A 38 34.71 5.47 -8.27
CA VAL A 38 34.50 6.37 -7.14
C VAL A 38 33.03 6.84 -7.07
N ALA A 39 32.42 7.19 -8.20
CA ALA A 39 31.01 7.55 -8.24
C ALA A 39 30.10 6.39 -7.77
N PHE A 40 30.40 5.16 -8.19
CA PHE A 40 29.67 3.97 -7.73
C PHE A 40 29.88 3.68 -6.24
N ALA A 41 31.10 3.87 -5.72
CA ALA A 41 31.38 3.70 -4.29
C ALA A 41 30.63 4.73 -3.44
N ILE A 42 30.60 6.00 -3.87
CA ILE A 42 29.85 7.06 -3.19
C ILE A 42 28.35 6.79 -3.24
N ALA A 43 27.82 6.38 -4.39
CA ALA A 43 26.41 6.01 -4.52
C ALA A 43 26.04 4.81 -3.64
N GLY A 44 26.87 3.77 -3.62
CA GLY A 44 26.66 2.59 -2.76
C GLY A 44 26.72 2.93 -1.27
N LEU A 45 27.63 3.81 -0.86
CA LEU A 45 27.76 4.24 0.53
C LEU A 45 26.60 5.16 0.96
N ALA A 46 26.13 6.05 0.07
CA ALA A 46 24.93 6.85 0.31
C ALA A 46 23.68 5.97 0.46
N VAL A 47 23.51 4.95 -0.39
CA VAL A 47 22.42 3.98 -0.27
C VAL A 47 22.53 3.16 1.02
N PHE A 48 23.75 2.79 1.44
CA PHE A 48 23.96 2.05 2.70
C PHE A 48 23.60 2.88 3.94
N LEU A 49 23.92 4.18 3.94
CA LEU A 49 23.61 5.09 5.04
C LEU A 49 22.13 5.52 5.07
N LEU A 50 21.41 5.42 3.94
CA LEU A 50 20.01 5.84 3.81
C LEU A 50 19.02 4.66 3.80
N LYS A 51 19.39 3.50 4.37
CA LYS A 51 18.52 2.31 4.45
C LYS A 51 17.37 2.48 5.43
N ASP A 52 17.58 3.25 6.50
CA ASP A 52 16.60 3.44 7.57
C ASP A 52 15.59 4.59 7.29
N ALA A 53 15.75 5.30 6.17
CA ALA A 53 14.89 6.45 5.81
C ALA A 53 13.79 6.11 4.79
N LEU A 54 13.82 4.90 4.21
CA LEU A 54 12.79 4.45 3.27
C LEU A 54 11.77 3.59 4.03
N PRO A 55 10.49 3.99 4.15
CA PRO A 55 9.47 3.07 4.60
C PRO A 55 9.48 1.88 3.65
N GLY A 56 9.73 0.70 4.20
CA GLY A 56 9.78 -0.54 3.44
C GLY A 56 8.52 -0.67 2.60
N GLY A 57 8.68 -0.47 1.29
CA GLY A 57 7.69 -0.87 0.30
C GLY A 57 7.62 -2.37 0.32
N GLY A 58 6.92 -2.92 1.31
CA GLY A 58 6.58 -4.32 1.35
C GLY A 58 5.81 -4.61 0.07
N ASN A 59 6.40 -5.44 -0.79
CA ASN A 59 5.67 -6.09 -1.86
C ASN A 59 4.46 -6.75 -1.20
N SER A 60 3.31 -6.08 -1.29
CA SER A 60 2.03 -6.67 -0.95
C SER A 60 1.81 -7.74 -2.00
N ALA A 61 2.29 -8.95 -1.71
CA ALA A 61 1.85 -10.13 -2.42
C ALA A 61 0.32 -10.07 -2.39
N ALA A 62 -0.27 -9.83 -3.57
CA ALA A 62 -1.67 -10.08 -3.81
C ALA A 62 -1.88 -11.59 -3.69
N GLY A 63 -2.01 -12.07 -2.47
CA GLY A 63 -2.07 -13.49 -2.16
C GLY A 63 -2.22 -13.65 -0.66
N ASN A 64 -3.43 -14.01 -0.25
CA ASN A 64 -3.83 -14.39 1.10
C ASN A 64 -4.18 -13.20 2.01
N THR A 65 -5.22 -12.45 1.66
CA THR A 65 -6.02 -11.81 2.73
C THR A 65 -6.83 -12.93 3.40
N PRO A 66 -6.63 -13.19 4.70
CA PRO A 66 -7.37 -14.22 5.40
C PRO A 66 -8.85 -13.88 5.37
N THR A 67 -9.63 -14.78 4.76
CA THR A 67 -11.09 -14.62 4.65
C THR A 67 -11.80 -15.32 5.80
N SER A 68 -11.18 -16.33 6.42
CA SER A 68 -11.70 -17.06 7.58
C SER A 68 -10.61 -17.18 8.63
N ILE A 69 -10.87 -16.66 9.84
CA ILE A 69 -9.90 -16.52 10.92
C ILE A 69 -10.36 -17.35 12.11
N ASN A 70 -9.44 -18.15 12.65
CA ASN A 70 -9.61 -18.90 13.88
C ASN A 70 -8.33 -18.76 14.71
N ALA A 71 -8.28 -17.77 15.58
CA ALA A 71 -7.13 -17.44 16.40
C ALA A 71 -7.59 -16.94 17.78
N SER A 72 -6.66 -16.95 18.75
CA SER A 72 -6.87 -16.32 20.05
C SER A 72 -6.26 -14.93 20.04
N PHE A 73 -7.11 -13.92 20.13
CA PHE A 73 -6.71 -12.52 20.19
C PHE A 73 -6.45 -12.09 21.63
N THR A 74 -5.56 -11.12 21.80
CA THR A 74 -5.38 -10.36 23.04
C THR A 74 -5.66 -8.89 22.81
N ALA A 75 -6.01 -8.13 23.86
CA ALA A 75 -5.96 -6.68 23.78
C ALA A 75 -4.50 -6.24 23.86
N CYS A 76 -4.00 -5.53 22.85
CA CYS A 76 -2.62 -5.08 22.78
C CYS A 76 -2.48 -3.84 21.88
N ASP A 77 -1.31 -3.21 21.87
CA ASP A 77 -1.06 -1.98 21.11
C ASP A 77 -0.09 -2.20 19.93
N ASP A 78 0.11 -3.45 19.50
CA ASP A 78 1.00 -3.82 18.40
C ASP A 78 0.25 -3.88 17.05
N PRO A 79 0.40 -2.88 16.15
CA PRO A 79 -0.21 -2.88 14.83
C PRO A 79 0.21 -4.04 13.92
N ASN A 80 1.34 -4.68 14.22
CA ASN A 80 1.91 -5.76 13.43
C ASN A 80 1.87 -7.09 14.21
N GLY A 81 1.03 -7.19 15.24
CA GLY A 81 0.86 -8.40 16.02
C GLY A 81 0.20 -9.54 15.22
N ASP A 82 0.44 -10.77 15.66
CA ASP A 82 -0.10 -11.98 15.02
C ASP A 82 -1.62 -12.14 15.22
N ALA A 83 -2.16 -11.75 16.38
CA ALA A 83 -3.59 -11.72 16.69
C ALA A 83 -3.86 -10.75 17.84
N CYS A 84 -4.15 -9.49 17.52
CA CYS A 84 -4.27 -8.43 18.50
C CYS A 84 -5.46 -7.49 18.22
N VAL A 85 -6.25 -7.16 19.25
CA VAL A 85 -7.29 -6.14 19.19
C VAL A 85 -6.72 -4.81 19.66
N LEU A 86 -6.70 -3.85 18.73
CA LEU A 86 -6.09 -2.54 18.90
C LEU A 86 -7.08 -1.54 19.48
N THR A 87 -8.27 -1.44 18.88
CA THR A 87 -9.34 -0.52 19.31
C THR A 87 -10.70 -1.21 19.15
N ALA A 88 -11.79 -0.52 19.50
CA ALA A 88 -13.16 -1.02 19.32
C ALA A 88 -13.57 -1.33 17.85
N ASN A 89 -12.79 -0.95 16.85
CA ASN A 89 -13.03 -1.27 15.44
C ASN A 89 -11.77 -1.67 14.66
N SER A 90 -10.65 -1.92 15.31
CA SER A 90 -9.41 -2.28 14.62
C SER A 90 -8.68 -3.43 15.31
N TYR A 91 -8.06 -4.28 14.49
CA TYR A 91 -7.31 -5.45 14.94
C TYR A 91 -6.11 -5.69 14.02
N ALA A 92 -5.03 -6.23 14.57
CA ALA A 92 -3.91 -6.76 13.82
C ALA A 92 -4.01 -8.29 13.73
N TYR A 93 -3.70 -8.83 12.55
CA TYR A 93 -3.65 -10.27 12.31
C TYR A 93 -2.60 -10.58 11.25
N GLU A 94 -1.75 -11.58 11.48
CA GLU A 94 -0.66 -11.99 10.58
C GLU A 94 0.21 -10.80 10.11
N GLY A 95 0.59 -9.92 11.05
CA GLY A 95 1.48 -8.79 10.75
C GLY A 95 0.80 -7.61 10.03
N ARG A 96 -0.53 -7.59 9.96
CA ARG A 96 -1.29 -6.56 9.23
C ARG A 96 -2.43 -6.01 10.07
N ARG A 97 -2.60 -4.68 10.05
CA ARG A 97 -3.73 -3.98 10.65
C ARG A 97 -4.95 -4.02 9.72
N TYR A 98 -6.12 -4.26 10.30
CA TYR A 98 -7.43 -4.27 9.68
C TYR A 98 -8.41 -3.39 10.46
N ARG A 99 -9.45 -2.92 9.78
CA ARG A 99 -10.51 -2.07 10.35
C ARG A 99 -11.89 -2.63 9.98
N LEU A 100 -12.83 -2.62 10.93
CA LEU A 100 -14.22 -2.95 10.65
C LEU A 100 -14.87 -1.80 9.84
N SER A 101 -15.41 -2.12 8.66
CA SER A 101 -15.91 -1.14 7.70
C SER A 101 -17.34 -0.68 7.96
N ASP A 102 -18.14 -1.50 8.63
CA ASP A 102 -19.58 -1.29 8.84
C ASP A 102 -19.91 -0.49 10.11
N ILE A 103 -18.90 -0.15 10.92
CA ILE A 103 -19.08 0.53 12.20
C ILE A 103 -18.17 1.75 12.39
N ARG A 104 -18.67 2.74 13.13
CA ARG A 104 -17.91 3.83 13.73
C ARG A 104 -17.89 3.65 15.25
N VAL A 105 -16.75 3.92 15.87
CA VAL A 105 -16.54 3.75 17.32
C VAL A 105 -16.04 5.04 17.96
N PRO A 106 -16.21 5.19 19.29
CA PRO A 106 -15.55 6.24 20.07
C PRO A 106 -14.03 6.18 19.90
N ALA A 107 -13.35 7.33 19.88
CA ALA A 107 -11.90 7.36 19.81
C ALA A 107 -11.29 7.02 21.18
N GLU A 108 -10.35 6.07 21.22
CA GLU A 108 -9.57 5.76 22.42
C GLU A 108 -8.50 6.85 22.61
N ASP A 109 -7.67 7.05 21.58
CA ASP A 109 -6.75 8.17 21.50
C ASP A 109 -7.47 9.45 21.06
N GLY A 110 -7.34 10.53 21.84
CA GLY A 110 -7.96 11.82 21.52
C GLY A 110 -9.47 11.90 21.86
N ALA A 111 -9.96 11.04 22.76
CA ALA A 111 -11.29 11.16 23.33
C ALA A 111 -11.55 12.59 23.86
N ARG A 112 -12.73 13.14 23.58
CA ARG A 112 -13.07 14.53 23.93
C ARG A 112 -13.55 14.69 25.37
N CYS A 113 -13.91 13.57 26.01
CA CYS A 113 -14.37 13.49 27.40
C CYS A 113 -14.03 12.11 28.00
N PRO A 114 -14.04 11.97 29.34
CA PRO A 114 -13.82 10.69 30.02
C PRO A 114 -14.80 9.59 29.59
N GLU A 115 -16.07 9.93 29.38
CA GLU A 115 -17.13 9.00 29.00
C GLU A 115 -16.87 8.37 27.62
N GLU A 116 -16.33 9.16 26.68
CA GLU A 116 -15.93 8.69 25.35
C GLU A 116 -14.78 7.67 25.45
N ALA A 117 -13.76 7.95 26.26
CA ALA A 117 -12.63 7.05 26.49
C ALA A 117 -13.06 5.73 27.13
N GLU A 118 -13.93 5.78 28.15
CA GLU A 118 -14.48 4.59 28.77
C GLU A 118 -15.31 3.76 27.77
N LYS A 119 -16.11 4.41 26.92
CA LYS A 119 -16.90 3.74 25.89
C LYS A 119 -16.01 3.07 24.85
N ALA A 120 -14.91 3.73 24.46
CA ALA A 120 -13.89 3.15 23.58
C ALA A 120 -13.30 1.87 24.20
N GLN A 121 -12.88 1.92 25.47
CA GLN A 121 -12.29 0.78 26.16
C GLN A 121 -13.28 -0.39 26.32
N ARG A 122 -14.53 -0.10 26.70
CA ARG A 122 -15.59 -1.12 26.73
C ARG A 122 -15.82 -1.74 25.36
N GLY A 123 -15.81 -0.93 24.30
CA GLY A 123 -15.92 -1.41 22.92
C GLY A 123 -14.74 -2.31 22.51
N ARG A 124 -13.50 -1.94 22.86
CA ARG A 124 -12.30 -2.76 22.60
C ARG A 124 -12.42 -4.15 23.25
N MET A 125 -12.85 -4.19 24.51
CA MET A 125 -13.07 -5.47 25.22
C MET A 125 -14.24 -6.27 24.64
N ALA A 126 -15.30 -5.61 24.19
CA ALA A 126 -16.42 -6.28 23.52
C ALA A 126 -15.99 -6.88 22.18
N LEU A 127 -15.23 -6.15 21.37
CA LEU A 127 -14.68 -6.69 20.13
C LEU A 127 -13.77 -7.89 20.39
N LEU A 128 -12.89 -7.81 21.39
CA LEU A 128 -12.05 -8.94 21.82
C LEU A 128 -12.87 -10.19 22.15
N ALA A 129 -13.93 -10.03 22.96
CA ALA A 129 -14.82 -11.13 23.30
C ALA A 129 -15.53 -11.70 22.06
N LEU A 130 -15.94 -10.86 21.11
CA LEU A 130 -16.55 -11.31 19.87
C LEU A 130 -15.56 -12.09 19.00
N LEU A 131 -14.34 -11.60 18.79
CA LEU A 131 -13.33 -12.30 17.98
C LEU A 131 -12.93 -13.65 18.59
N ASN A 132 -12.81 -13.70 19.92
CA ASN A 132 -12.50 -14.94 20.65
C ASN A 132 -13.69 -15.88 20.85
N GLY A 133 -14.90 -15.48 20.45
CA GLY A 133 -16.11 -16.31 20.51
C GLY A 133 -16.16 -17.46 19.48
N GLY A 134 -15.08 -17.67 18.72
CA GLY A 134 -14.94 -18.74 17.73
C GLY A 134 -14.49 -18.21 16.36
N ARG A 135 -14.49 -19.09 15.36
CA ARG A 135 -14.15 -18.74 13.98
C ARG A 135 -15.05 -17.62 13.46
N PHE A 136 -14.49 -16.71 12.68
CA PHE A 136 -15.23 -15.67 11.97
C PHE A 136 -14.62 -15.44 10.59
N ASP A 137 -15.41 -14.89 9.67
CA ASP A 137 -14.94 -14.49 8.36
C ASP A 137 -14.66 -12.99 8.32
N ALA A 138 -13.56 -12.62 7.67
CA ALA A 138 -13.11 -11.25 7.45
C ALA A 138 -13.10 -10.95 5.95
N LYS A 139 -14.24 -10.49 5.42
CA LYS A 139 -14.41 -10.25 3.98
C LYS A 139 -14.05 -8.80 3.64
N PRO A 140 -13.30 -8.51 2.55
CA PRO A 140 -13.10 -7.14 2.08
C PRO A 140 -14.43 -6.43 1.83
N ASP A 141 -14.52 -5.14 2.17
CA ASP A 141 -15.67 -4.31 1.82
C ASP A 141 -15.41 -3.63 0.47
N PRO A 142 -16.11 -4.00 -0.62
CA PRO A 142 -15.87 -3.43 -1.94
C PRO A 142 -16.30 -1.96 -2.05
N THR A 143 -17.01 -1.42 -1.06
CA THR A 143 -17.48 -0.03 -1.04
C THR A 143 -16.52 0.90 -0.30
N ASP A 144 -15.57 0.35 0.46
CA ASP A 144 -14.54 1.12 1.17
C ASP A 144 -13.27 1.15 0.33
N ALA A 145 -12.70 2.35 0.15
CA ALA A 145 -11.45 2.54 -0.61
C ALA A 145 -10.22 2.03 0.14
N ASP A 146 -10.33 1.84 1.46
CA ASP A 146 -9.27 1.31 2.30
C ASP A 146 -9.11 -0.22 2.08
N PRO A 147 -7.96 -0.69 1.55
CA PRO A 147 -7.75 -2.11 1.30
C PRO A 147 -7.70 -2.95 2.59
N ALA A 148 -7.58 -2.34 3.77
CA ALA A 148 -7.62 -2.98 5.08
C ALA A 148 -9.04 -3.05 5.67
N ALA A 149 -10.04 -2.44 5.03
CA ALA A 149 -11.43 -2.47 5.46
C ALA A 149 -12.04 -3.86 5.34
N ARG A 150 -12.56 -4.40 6.44
CA ARG A 150 -13.17 -5.73 6.50
C ARG A 150 -14.56 -5.65 7.11
N ARG A 151 -15.48 -6.43 6.55
CA ARG A 151 -16.73 -6.79 7.23
C ARG A 151 -16.55 -8.13 7.90
N LEU A 152 -16.80 -8.17 9.21
CA LEU A 152 -16.63 -9.38 10.01
C LEU A 152 -17.96 -10.10 10.19
N THR A 153 -18.02 -11.39 9.85
CA THR A 153 -19.24 -12.19 9.97
C THR A 153 -18.98 -13.52 10.68
N ARG A 154 -19.96 -13.98 11.46
CA ARG A 154 -20.00 -15.34 12.01
C ARG A 154 -21.39 -15.90 11.75
N ASP A 155 -21.47 -17.03 11.06
CA ASP A 155 -22.74 -17.65 10.66
C ASP A 155 -23.69 -16.66 9.97
N GLU A 156 -23.15 -15.88 9.02
CA GLU A 156 -23.84 -14.79 8.30
C GLU A 156 -24.32 -13.59 9.16
N VAL A 157 -24.02 -13.58 10.46
CA VAL A 157 -24.30 -12.44 11.35
C VAL A 157 -23.09 -11.51 11.40
N SER A 158 -23.29 -10.21 11.17
CA SER A 158 -22.22 -9.21 11.30
C SER A 158 -21.83 -9.03 12.77
N LEU A 159 -20.53 -9.13 13.07
CA LEU A 159 -20.00 -8.76 14.38
C LEU A 159 -20.08 -7.25 14.62
N GLY A 160 -20.00 -6.44 13.56
CA GLY A 160 -20.21 -4.99 13.62
C GLY A 160 -21.64 -4.64 14.04
N GLU A 161 -22.64 -5.33 13.50
CA GLU A 161 -24.04 -5.15 13.91
C GLU A 161 -24.25 -5.52 15.38
N ILE A 162 -23.60 -6.59 15.85
CA ILE A 162 -23.64 -6.96 17.28
C ILE A 162 -23.03 -5.85 18.15
N MET A 163 -21.93 -5.22 17.71
CA MET A 163 -21.33 -4.08 18.40
C MET A 163 -22.27 -2.88 18.48
N ILE A 164 -23.03 -2.60 17.41
CA ILE A 164 -24.04 -1.54 17.37
C ILE A 164 -25.17 -1.85 18.34
N LEU A 165 -25.75 -3.06 18.27
CA LEU A 165 -26.85 -3.49 19.13
C LEU A 165 -26.50 -3.47 20.62
N LYS A 166 -25.23 -3.74 20.96
CA LYS A 166 -24.72 -3.66 22.34
C LYS A 166 -24.31 -2.25 22.77
N GLY A 167 -24.44 -1.24 21.91
CA GLY A 167 -24.11 0.15 22.22
C GLY A 167 -22.61 0.47 22.25
N HIS A 168 -21.77 -0.41 21.70
CA HIS A 168 -20.32 -0.21 21.59
C HIS A 168 -19.91 0.55 20.33
N ALA A 169 -20.81 0.65 19.35
CA ALA A 169 -20.56 1.31 18.08
C ALA A 169 -21.84 1.95 17.51
N SER A 170 -21.67 2.71 16.44
CA SER A 170 -22.74 3.24 15.59
C SER A 170 -22.56 2.69 14.17
N PRO A 171 -23.61 2.59 13.35
CA PRO A 171 -23.45 2.36 11.91
C PRO A 171 -22.42 3.33 11.32
N TRP A 172 -21.64 2.84 10.36
CA TRP A 172 -20.67 3.68 9.67
C TRP A 172 -21.36 4.90 9.04
N SER A 173 -20.78 6.08 9.30
CA SER A 173 -21.19 7.36 8.73
C SER A 173 -19.97 8.25 8.51
N ALA A 174 -20.03 9.15 7.53
CA ALA A 174 -19.03 10.21 7.39
C ALA A 174 -19.21 11.33 8.45
N ALA A 175 -20.46 11.54 8.89
CA ALA A 175 -20.80 12.56 9.88
C ALA A 175 -20.10 12.29 11.23
N PRO A 176 -19.63 13.34 11.93
CA PRO A 176 -19.16 13.23 13.30
C PRO A 176 -20.28 12.73 14.22
N ILE A 177 -19.91 11.94 15.22
CA ILE A 177 -20.82 11.45 16.26
C ILE A 177 -20.34 12.03 17.58
N ASP A 178 -21.28 12.56 18.37
CA ASP A 178 -20.96 12.99 19.72
C ASP A 178 -21.11 11.84 20.72
N TRP A 179 -19.98 11.31 21.17
CA TRP A 179 -19.93 10.21 22.13
C TRP A 179 -20.03 10.64 23.59
N CYS A 180 -19.92 11.95 23.88
CA CYS A 180 -19.94 12.49 25.24
C CYS A 180 -21.35 12.70 25.79
N ALA A 181 -22.36 12.68 24.94
CA ALA A 181 -23.76 12.92 25.30
C ALA A 181 -24.59 11.64 25.43
N THR A 182 -23.94 10.46 25.49
CA THR A 182 -24.63 9.16 25.57
C THR A 182 -24.72 8.61 26.98
#